data_AF-A0A1J3F2H4-F1
#
_entry.id   AF-A0A1J3F2H4-F1
#
_cell.length_a   1.000
_cell.length_b   1.000
_cell.length_c   1.000
_cell.angle_alpha   90.00
_cell.angle_beta   90.00
_cell.angle_gamma   90.00
#
_symmetry.space_group_name_H-M   'P 1'
#
loop_
_entity.id
_entity.type
_entity.pdbx_description
1 polymer ?
#
loop_
_entity_poly.entity_id
_entity_poly.type
_entity_poly.pdbx_seq_one_letter_code
_entity_poly.pdbx_strand_id
1 'polypeptide(L)'
;RYLKTFMCVFFSFCKCLSPLHHRIIMEKHPQTLLIFALIFISFSALHLVEAQDQQGFISLDCGLSPTDPSYNDPSTGLTYSTDDGFVHSGKTGKIKKEFESIFSKPSLTLRYFPYGVR
;
A
#
# COMPACT_ATOMS: atom_id res chain seq x y z
N ARG A 1 2.83 -4.23 12.50
CA ARG A 1 3.72 -4.02 13.68
C ARG A 1 3.10 -3.04 14.69
N TYR A 2 2.42 -1.99 14.24
CA TYR A 2 1.80 -0.95 15.07
C TYR A 2 0.57 -1.39 15.90
N LEU A 3 -0.25 -2.33 15.41
CA LEU A 3 -1.39 -2.87 16.16
C LEU A 3 -0.99 -3.58 17.47
N LYS A 4 0.19 -4.22 17.49
CA LYS A 4 0.76 -4.85 18.70
C LYS A 4 1.21 -3.81 19.73
N THR A 5 1.83 -2.72 19.29
CA THR A 5 2.20 -1.60 20.17
C THR A 5 0.95 -0.92 20.75
N PHE A 6 -0.10 -0.75 19.94
CA PHE A 6 -1.37 -0.13 20.35
C PHE A 6 -2.13 -0.96 21.39
N MET A 7 -2.28 -2.27 21.17
CA MET A 7 -2.83 -3.18 22.19
C MET A 7 -1.99 -3.14 23.48
N CYS A 8 -0.66 -3.07 23.39
CA CYS A 8 0.20 -2.94 24.56
C CYS A 8 -0.06 -1.64 25.35
N VAL A 9 -0.23 -0.49 24.69
CA VAL A 9 -0.49 0.79 25.37
C VAL A 9 -1.87 0.80 26.03
N PHE A 10 -2.90 0.28 25.33
CA PHE A 10 -4.25 0.15 25.87
C PHE A 10 -4.30 -0.79 27.08
N PHE A 11 -3.69 -1.97 26.97
CA PHE A 11 -3.57 -2.90 28.09
C PHE A 11 -2.70 -2.34 29.22
N SER A 12 -1.68 -1.54 28.93
CA SER A 12 -0.84 -0.94 29.97
C SER A 12 -1.56 0.16 30.75
N PHE A 13 -2.36 0.99 30.07
CA PHE A 13 -3.26 1.95 30.74
C PHE A 13 -4.32 1.24 31.59
N CYS A 14 -4.89 0.15 31.07
CA CYS A 14 -5.90 -0.63 31.78
C CYS A 14 -5.33 -1.42 32.98
N LYS A 15 -4.03 -1.77 32.96
CA LYS A 15 -3.33 -2.46 34.05
C LYS A 15 -2.91 -1.55 35.21
N CYS A 16 -2.73 -0.24 34.97
CA CYS A 16 -2.36 0.72 36.02
C CYS A 16 -3.56 1.20 36.87
N LEU A 17 -4.80 0.99 36.41
CA LEU A 17 -6.00 1.25 37.21
C LEU A 17 -6.44 -0.05 37.89
N SER A 18 -6.37 -0.08 39.22
CA SER A 18 -6.92 -1.18 40.00
C SER A 18 -8.41 -1.41 39.64
N PRO A 19 -8.90 -2.67 39.63
CA PRO A 19 -10.24 -3.02 39.15
C PRO A 19 -11.38 -2.32 39.92
N LEU A 20 -11.10 -1.75 41.08
CA LEU A 20 -12.07 -0.99 41.90
C LEU A 20 -12.24 0.48 41.43
N HIS A 21 -11.26 1.06 40.73
CA HIS A 21 -11.34 2.44 40.23
C HIS A 21 -12.07 2.53 38.87
N HIS A 22 -12.10 1.43 38.11
CA HIS A 22 -12.81 1.32 36.83
C HIS A 22 -14.34 1.45 37.00
N ARG A 23 -14.92 0.96 38.09
CA ARG A 23 -16.37 1.14 38.35
C ARG A 23 -16.72 2.56 38.81
N ILE A 24 -15.85 3.22 39.57
CA ILE A 24 -16.12 4.55 40.16
C ILE A 24 -15.93 5.68 39.14
N ILE A 25 -14.94 5.59 38.23
CA ILE A 25 -14.72 6.61 37.19
C ILE A 25 -15.84 6.55 36.12
N MET A 26 -16.33 5.36 35.77
CA MET A 26 -17.35 5.17 34.74
C MET A 26 -18.74 5.69 35.16
N GLU A 27 -19.05 5.77 36.46
CA GLU A 27 -20.29 6.37 36.96
C GLU A 27 -20.20 7.87 37.28
N LYS A 28 -19.02 8.39 37.62
CA LYS A 28 -18.90 9.73 38.22
C LYS A 28 -18.64 10.86 37.22
N HIS A 29 -18.27 10.57 35.97
CA HIS A 29 -17.97 11.62 34.98
C HIS A 29 -18.25 11.17 33.51
N PRO A 30 -19.52 11.20 33.06
CA PRO A 30 -19.91 10.75 31.71
C PRO A 30 -19.25 11.56 30.59
N GLN A 31 -18.93 12.82 30.85
CA GLN A 31 -18.28 13.72 29.89
C GLN A 31 -16.84 13.28 29.58
N THR A 32 -16.12 12.75 30.56
CA THR A 32 -14.74 12.30 30.39
C THR A 32 -14.70 11.03 29.54
N LEU A 33 -15.64 10.11 29.76
CA LEU A 33 -15.78 8.89 28.95
C LEU A 33 -16.11 9.21 27.49
N LEU A 34 -16.97 10.20 27.26
CA LEU A 34 -17.37 10.66 25.93
C LEU A 34 -16.18 11.29 25.18
N ILE A 35 -15.38 12.12 25.86
CA ILE A 35 -14.16 12.72 25.29
C ILE A 35 -13.14 11.64 24.91
N PHE A 36 -12.91 10.64 25.78
CA PHE A 36 -12.03 9.53 25.45
C PHE A 36 -12.54 8.76 24.22
N ALA A 37 -13.83 8.44 24.16
CA ALA A 37 -14.43 7.76 23.00
C ALA A 37 -14.25 8.56 21.70
N LEU A 38 -14.45 9.88 21.72
CA LEU A 38 -14.24 10.75 20.56
C LEU A 38 -12.77 10.78 20.11
N ILE A 39 -11.83 10.85 21.05
CA ILE A 39 -10.39 10.79 20.75
C ILE A 39 -10.04 9.44 20.09
N PHE A 40 -10.54 8.32 20.64
CA PHE A 40 -10.35 7.00 20.06
C PHE A 40 -10.90 6.88 18.63
N ILE A 41 -12.11 7.41 18.38
CA ILE A 41 -12.73 7.40 17.04
C ILE A 41 -11.91 8.26 16.06
N SER A 42 -11.46 9.45 16.47
CA SER A 42 -10.64 10.32 15.61
C SER A 42 -9.29 9.69 15.27
N PHE A 43 -8.63 9.04 16.23
CA PHE A 43 -7.30 8.47 16.04
C PHE A 43 -7.33 7.19 15.20
N SER A 44 -8.38 6.38 15.34
CA SER A 44 -8.62 5.21 14.50
C SER A 44 -8.97 5.57 13.05
N ALA A 45 -9.72 6.66 12.83
CA ALA A 45 -10.00 7.16 11.48
C ALA A 45 -8.74 7.65 10.74
N LEU A 46 -7.76 8.23 11.44
CA LEU A 46 -6.49 8.68 10.87
C LEU A 46 -5.52 7.54 10.51
N HIS A 47 -5.81 6.31 10.95
CA HIS A 47 -5.00 5.12 10.64
C HIS A 47 -5.56 4.29 9.48
N LEU A 48 -6.67 4.73 8.86
CA LEU A 48 -7.21 4.13 7.65
C LEU A 48 -6.60 4.72 6.36
N VAL A 49 -5.50 5.47 6.49
CA VAL A 49 -4.63 5.87 5.36
C VAL A 49 -3.48 4.86 5.31
N GLU A 50 -3.81 3.57 5.24
CA GLU A 50 -2.82 2.51 5.06
C GLU A 50 -2.99 1.96 3.64
N ALA A 51 -1.96 2.19 2.82
CA ALA A 51 -1.76 1.72 1.46
C ALA A 51 -3.02 1.78 0.57
N GLN A 52 -3.16 2.85 -0.21
CA GLN A 52 -3.93 2.75 -1.44
C GLN A 52 -3.36 1.56 -2.22
N ASP A 53 -4.15 0.48 -2.32
CA ASP A 53 -4.09 -0.39 -3.48
C ASP A 53 -4.04 0.51 -4.73
N GLN A 54 -3.47 0.06 -5.85
CA GLN A 54 -3.48 0.83 -7.10
C GLN A 54 -4.91 0.92 -7.68
N GLN A 55 -5.84 1.44 -6.89
CA GLN A 55 -7.26 1.47 -7.14
C GLN A 55 -7.53 2.69 -8.00
N GLY A 56 -7.66 2.45 -9.31
CA GLY A 56 -7.85 3.48 -10.33
C GLY A 56 -6.62 3.77 -11.21
N PHE A 57 -5.47 3.16 -10.92
CA PHE A 57 -4.27 3.27 -11.77
C PHE A 57 -3.71 1.88 -12.07
N ILE A 58 -3.29 1.64 -13.31
CA ILE A 58 -2.60 0.40 -13.70
C ILE A 58 -1.18 0.74 -14.12
N SER A 59 -0.22 -0.10 -13.73
CA SER A 59 1.17 -0.01 -14.20
C SER A 59 1.46 -1.20 -15.09
N LEU A 60 1.74 -0.92 -16.37
CA LEU A 60 2.00 -1.94 -17.37
C LEU A 60 3.48 -1.93 -17.74
N ASP A 61 4.12 -3.09 -17.70
CA ASP A 61 5.46 -3.31 -18.22
C ASP A 61 5.35 -3.65 -19.71
N CYS A 62 5.66 -2.64 -20.53
CA CYS A 62 5.46 -2.69 -21.97
C CYS A 62 6.45 -3.65 -22.64
N GLY A 63 5.99 -4.84 -23.02
CA GLY A 63 6.84 -5.89 -23.58
C GLY A 63 7.22 -7.00 -22.60
N LEU A 64 6.66 -6.99 -21.38
CA LEU A 64 6.70 -8.16 -20.49
C LEU A 64 5.91 -9.33 -21.10
N SER A 65 6.47 -10.54 -21.05
CA SER A 65 5.81 -11.72 -21.63
C SER A 65 4.45 -11.96 -20.96
N PRO A 66 3.41 -12.37 -21.71
CA PRO A 66 2.12 -12.76 -21.13
C PRO A 66 2.22 -13.95 -20.14
N THR A 67 3.29 -14.73 -20.24
CA THR A 67 3.57 -15.85 -19.33
C THR A 67 4.23 -15.42 -18.02
N ASP A 68 4.79 -14.21 -17.99
CA ASP A 68 5.50 -13.73 -16.81
C ASP A 68 4.50 -13.17 -15.79
N PRO A 69 4.68 -13.47 -14.50
CA PRO A 69 3.78 -12.96 -13.47
C PRO A 69 3.98 -11.46 -13.26
N SER A 70 2.91 -10.81 -12.77
CA SER A 70 3.02 -9.45 -12.23
C SER A 70 4.02 -9.40 -11.09
N TYR A 71 4.69 -8.26 -10.92
CA TYR A 71 5.72 -8.10 -9.91
C TYR A 71 5.68 -6.72 -9.26
N ASN A 72 6.14 -6.65 -8.01
CA ASN A 72 6.33 -5.39 -7.31
C ASN A 72 7.72 -4.87 -7.61
N ASP A 73 7.80 -3.66 -8.16
CA ASP A 73 9.07 -2.98 -8.35
C ASP A 73 9.53 -2.37 -7.00
N PRO A 74 10.68 -2.79 -6.45
CA PRO A 74 11.13 -2.30 -5.15
C PRO A 74 11.54 -0.83 -5.18
N SER A 75 11.83 -0.27 -6.36
CA SER A 75 12.27 1.13 -6.48
C SER A 75 11.11 2.12 -6.39
N THR A 76 9.96 1.79 -7.00
CA THR A 76 8.76 2.64 -7.02
C THR A 76 7.69 2.18 -6.04
N GLY A 77 7.73 0.93 -5.59
CA GLY A 77 6.68 0.31 -4.77
C GLY A 77 5.41 -0.03 -5.54
N LEU A 78 5.42 0.07 -6.88
CA LEU A 78 4.27 -0.20 -7.74
C LEU A 78 4.25 -1.66 -8.21
N THR A 79 3.05 -2.19 -8.42
CA THR A 79 2.84 -3.51 -9.05
C THR A 79 2.74 -3.32 -10.56
N TYR A 80 3.65 -3.95 -11.29
CA TYR A 80 3.62 -3.98 -12.75
C TYR A 80 3.04 -5.29 -13.25
N SER A 81 2.12 -5.21 -14.21
CA SER A 81 1.58 -6.35 -14.97
C SER A 81 2.01 -6.27 -16.44
N THR A 82 1.79 -7.34 -17.20
CA THR A 82 2.01 -7.32 -18.66
C THR A 82 1.11 -6.30 -19.36
N ASP A 83 1.58 -5.77 -20.49
CA ASP A 83 0.78 -4.93 -21.39
C ASP A 83 -0.15 -5.73 -22.33
N ASP A 84 -0.11 -7.06 -22.25
CA ASP A 84 -1.02 -7.95 -22.95
C ASP A 84 -2.49 -7.66 -22.59
N GLY A 85 -3.37 -7.69 -23.59
CA GLY A 85 -4.78 -7.30 -23.46
C GLY A 85 -5.04 -5.79 -23.48
N PHE A 86 -4.02 -4.95 -23.26
CA PHE A 86 -4.13 -3.49 -23.43
C PHE A 86 -3.58 -3.04 -24.79
N VAL A 87 -2.48 -3.66 -25.24
CA VAL A 87 -1.82 -3.33 -26.50
C VAL A 87 -1.71 -4.57 -27.39
N HIS A 88 -2.42 -4.55 -28.51
CA HIS A 88 -2.54 -5.71 -29.40
C HIS A 88 -1.56 -5.70 -30.59
N SER A 89 -0.73 -4.67 -30.73
CA SER A 89 0.19 -4.50 -31.88
C SER A 89 1.58 -4.06 -31.46
N GLY A 90 2.47 -3.83 -32.43
CA GLY A 90 3.86 -3.48 -32.17
C GLY A 90 4.76 -4.70 -31.97
N LYS A 91 6.02 -4.42 -31.68
CA LYS A 91 7.07 -5.40 -31.43
C LYS A 91 7.72 -5.13 -30.08
N THR A 92 8.23 -6.17 -29.44
CA THR A 92 8.99 -6.05 -28.19
C THR A 92 10.47 -5.94 -28.48
N GLY A 93 11.15 -5.07 -27.74
CA GLY A 93 12.60 -4.94 -27.71
C GLY A 93 13.11 -5.00 -26.28
N LYS A 94 14.34 -5.48 -26.10
CA LYS A 94 15.07 -5.41 -24.83
C LYS A 94 16.20 -4.41 -24.97
N ILE A 95 16.47 -3.64 -23.93
CA ILE A 95 17.65 -2.77 -23.90
C ILE A 95 18.94 -3.60 -23.94
N LYS A 96 20.06 -2.96 -24.28
CA LYS A 96 21.37 -3.65 -24.27
C LYS A 96 21.78 -4.00 -22.85
N LYS A 97 22.49 -5.13 -22.72
CA LYS A 97 22.95 -5.68 -21.43
C LYS A 97 23.78 -4.69 -20.60
N GLU A 98 24.58 -3.85 -21.26
CA GLU A 98 25.38 -2.81 -20.60
C GLU A 98 24.56 -1.77 -19.82
N PHE A 99 23.27 -1.62 -20.16
CA PHE A 99 22.36 -0.68 -19.51
C PHE A 99 21.44 -1.33 -18.47
N GLU A 100 21.37 -2.67 -18.41
CA GLU A 100 20.44 -3.37 -17.50
C GLU A 100 20.72 -3.10 -16.01
N SER A 101 21.97 -2.79 -15.64
CA SER A 101 22.32 -2.43 -14.26
C SER A 101 22.00 -0.97 -13.91
N ILE A 102 21.70 -0.13 -14.89
CA ILE A 102 21.45 1.31 -14.71
C ILE A 102 19.94 1.57 -14.56
N PHE A 103 19.10 0.77 -15.23
CA PHE A 103 17.66 0.97 -15.28
C PHE A 103 16.89 0.00 -14.38
N SER A 104 15.71 0.43 -13.93
CA SER A 104 14.78 -0.44 -13.21
C SER A 104 14.12 -1.44 -14.16
N LYS A 105 13.61 -2.54 -13.59
CA LYS A 105 12.97 -3.64 -14.32
C LYS A 105 11.95 -3.20 -15.39
N PRO A 106 10.99 -2.28 -15.12
CA PRO A 106 9.99 -1.88 -16.12
C PRO A 106 10.55 -1.10 -17.32
N SER A 107 11.83 -0.70 -17.29
CA SER A 107 12.51 -0.02 -18.41
C SER A 107 13.45 -0.94 -19.19
N LEU A 108 13.56 -2.22 -18.81
CA LEU A 108 14.45 -3.18 -19.49
C LEU A 108 13.85 -3.71 -20.79
N THR A 109 12.52 -3.78 -20.84
CA THR A 109 11.72 -4.20 -22.00
C THR A 109 10.85 -3.04 -22.46
N LEU A 110 10.67 -2.94 -23.78
CA LEU A 110 9.89 -1.88 -24.40
C LEU A 110 9.06 -2.43 -25.55
N ARG A 111 7.83 -1.94 -25.69
CA ARG A 111 7.01 -2.14 -26.88
C ARG A 111 7.16 -0.95 -27.82
N TYR A 112 7.47 -1.22 -29.09
CA TYR A 112 7.66 -0.21 -30.13
C TYR A 112 6.81 -0.51 -31.37
N PHE A 113 6.42 0.55 -32.10
CA PHE A 113 5.50 0.47 -33.23
C PHE A 113 6.19 0.96 -34.50
N PRO A 114 6.94 0.09 -35.21
CA PRO A 114 7.73 0.49 -36.37
C PRO A 114 6.85 0.91 -37.57
N TYR A 115 5.60 0.46 -37.60
CA TYR A 115 4.64 0.71 -38.68
C TYR A 115 3.39 1.46 -38.21
N GLY A 116 3.45 2.12 -37.04
CA GLY A 116 2.32 2.90 -36.53
C GLY A 116 2.12 4.17 -37.36
N VAL A 117 0.85 4.48 -37.68
CA VAL A 117 0.45 5.80 -38.18
C VAL A 117 0.45 6.75 -36.97
N ARG A 118 1.06 7.94 -37.12
CA ARG A 118 1.17 8.94 -36.07
C ARG A 118 0.12 10.03 -36.23
#